data_AF-A0A839E6H6-F1
#
_entry.id   AF-A0A839E6H6-F1
#
_cell.length_a   1.000
_cell.length_b   1.000
_cell.length_c   1.000
_cell.angle_alpha   90.00
_cell.angle_beta   90.00
_cell.angle_gamma   90.00
#
_symmetry.space_group_name_H-M   'P 1'
#
loop_
_entity.id
_entity.type
_entity.pdbx_description
1 polymer ?
#
loop_
_entity_poly.entity_id
_entity_poly.type
_entity_poly.pdbx_seq_one_letter_code
_entity_poly.pdbx_strand_id
1 'polypeptide(L)'
;MTTKRQLVSSVLAASAAAALSFTLTAPAAAANAHTTAPDNGTTVTQQEDRQLTPIDRRYWSDPELRRVLGPPVDSEQDLGEISYRQFENGWMYHTSSTGVHETHGAIADKYTEVGTHYTYGVPVTDELSTPDGVGRFNYFEGTDAIGTASIYWTRYTGAQGTWGPVQQFWGDHGWETGFLSYPTTTTADTPHKPGVFSHFLGADGSGASVYWSPDTGAHSVQGTIREEWAQLGWEDSWLGFPTSNEYDIPGGKRSDFQGGFITWNASTGIATAHRYSSE
;
A
#
# COMPACT_ATOMS: atom_id res chain seq x y z
N MET A 1 -45.71 -6.88 7.54
CA MET A 1 -45.11 -5.64 8.08
C MET A 1 -43.60 -5.77 8.10
N THR A 2 -42.97 -5.18 7.09
CA THR A 2 -41.56 -4.73 7.03
C THR A 2 -41.40 -3.47 7.90
N THR A 3 -40.23 -3.02 8.40
CA THR A 3 -38.82 -3.46 8.33
C THR A 3 -38.10 -2.98 9.61
N LYS A 4 -37.02 -3.66 10.09
CA LYS A 4 -35.87 -3.04 10.80
C LYS A 4 -34.78 -4.06 11.22
N ARG A 5 -33.89 -4.43 10.28
CA ARG A 5 -32.57 -5.02 10.56
C ARG A 5 -31.61 -4.66 9.42
N GLN A 6 -31.12 -3.42 9.47
CA GLN A 6 -30.02 -2.85 8.70
C GLN A 6 -29.67 -1.50 9.35
N LEU A 7 -28.46 -0.97 9.09
CA LEU A 7 -27.86 0.25 9.67
C LEU A 7 -27.16 0.09 11.05
N VAL A 8 -26.03 -0.63 11.08
CA VAL A 8 -24.81 -0.21 11.82
C VAL A 8 -23.56 -0.65 11.04
N SER A 9 -23.22 0.07 9.97
CA SER A 9 -21.90 0.05 9.30
C SER A 9 -21.79 1.30 8.44
N SER A 10 -21.32 2.42 9.02
CA SER A 10 -21.04 3.67 8.28
C SER A 10 -20.46 4.79 9.16
N VAL A 11 -19.31 4.58 9.83
CA VAL A 11 -18.39 5.65 10.25
C VAL A 11 -16.96 5.08 10.33
N LEU A 12 -16.15 5.28 9.28
CA LEU A 12 -14.67 5.39 9.27
C LEU A 12 -14.13 5.31 7.83
N ALA A 13 -14.35 6.39 7.08
CA ALA A 13 -13.70 6.66 5.79
C ALA A 13 -13.67 8.18 5.57
N ALA A 14 -12.82 8.87 6.33
CA ALA A 14 -12.63 10.31 6.24
C ALA A 14 -11.20 10.67 6.64
N SER A 15 -10.55 11.48 5.79
CA SER A 15 -9.09 11.67 5.70
C SER A 15 -8.38 10.48 5.03
N ALA A 16 -7.63 10.61 3.93
CA ALA A 16 -7.18 11.82 3.24
C ALA A 16 -7.47 11.79 1.73
N ALA A 17 -8.10 12.86 1.23
CA ALA A 17 -8.13 13.23 -0.19
C ALA A 17 -8.29 14.75 -0.29
N ALA A 18 -7.20 15.47 -0.56
CA ALA A 18 -7.20 16.92 -0.68
C ALA A 18 -6.33 17.38 -1.85
N ALA A 19 -6.89 18.26 -2.69
CA ALA A 19 -6.32 18.86 -3.91
C ALA A 19 -6.13 17.89 -5.11
N LEU A 20 -6.39 18.27 -6.37
CA LEU A 20 -6.87 19.54 -6.94
C LEU A 20 -8.11 19.31 -7.84
N SER A 21 -9.02 20.28 -7.87
CA SER A 21 -10.06 20.37 -8.92
C SER A 21 -9.64 21.36 -10.01
N PHE A 22 -9.37 20.85 -11.22
CA PHE A 22 -9.29 21.68 -12.43
C PHE A 22 -10.47 21.34 -13.36
N THR A 23 -11.38 22.29 -13.56
CA THR A 23 -12.48 22.14 -14.51
C THR A 23 -12.01 22.43 -15.93
N LEU A 24 -11.75 21.40 -16.73
CA LEU A 24 -11.79 21.53 -18.19
C LEU A 24 -13.18 21.16 -18.71
N THR A 25 -13.89 22.16 -19.25
CA THR A 25 -15.13 21.95 -20.00
C THR A 25 -14.77 21.53 -21.43
N ALA A 26 -14.88 20.25 -21.75
CA ALA A 26 -14.84 19.76 -23.14
C ALA A 26 -16.25 19.79 -23.75
N PRO A 27 -16.43 20.21 -25.02
CA PRO A 27 -17.74 20.26 -25.65
C PRO A 27 -18.22 18.86 -26.06
N ALA A 28 -19.54 18.66 -26.03
CA ALA A 28 -20.16 17.45 -26.58
C ALA A 28 -19.96 17.38 -28.10
N ALA A 29 -19.48 16.23 -28.60
CA ALA A 29 -19.46 15.89 -30.02
C ALA A 29 -20.39 14.69 -30.26
N ALA A 30 -21.15 14.75 -31.36
CA ALA A 30 -22.34 13.91 -31.57
C ALA A 30 -22.03 12.53 -32.17
N ALA A 31 -23.07 11.67 -32.17
CA ALA A 31 -23.02 10.29 -32.63
C ALA A 31 -22.95 10.12 -34.16
N ASN A 32 -22.67 8.87 -34.56
CA ASN A 32 -22.83 8.22 -35.86
C ASN A 32 -21.77 8.45 -36.96
N ALA A 33 -21.00 7.39 -37.25
CA ALA A 33 -20.98 6.77 -38.59
C ALA A 33 -20.43 5.33 -38.52
N HIS A 34 -21.02 4.41 -39.30
CA HIS A 34 -20.60 3.02 -39.45
C HIS A 34 -20.34 2.76 -40.94
N THR A 35 -19.09 2.45 -41.33
CA THR A 35 -18.70 2.09 -42.72
C THR A 35 -17.43 1.22 -42.75
N THR A 36 -17.21 0.49 -43.85
CA THR A 36 -16.62 -0.86 -43.89
C THR A 36 -15.33 -1.05 -44.71
N ALA A 37 -14.47 -1.99 -44.25
CA ALA A 37 -13.69 -3.02 -45.01
C ALA A 37 -12.73 -2.56 -46.16
N PRO A 38 -11.90 -3.43 -46.82
CA PRO A 38 -12.10 -4.83 -47.26
C PRO A 38 -11.32 -5.87 -46.42
N ASP A 39 -11.85 -7.04 -46.06
CA ASP A 39 -12.24 -8.23 -46.85
C ASP A 39 -11.08 -9.09 -47.38
N ASN A 40 -10.92 -10.28 -46.78
CA ASN A 40 -10.57 -11.50 -47.50
C ASN A 40 -11.16 -12.70 -46.72
N GLY A 41 -12.15 -13.38 -47.32
CA GLY A 41 -13.15 -14.13 -46.55
C GLY A 41 -12.69 -15.42 -45.86
N THR A 42 -13.26 -15.66 -44.68
CA THR A 42 -13.67 -17.01 -44.24
C THR A 42 -14.95 -16.86 -43.42
N THR A 43 -16.03 -17.52 -43.83
CA THR A 43 -17.30 -17.51 -43.11
C THR A 43 -17.18 -18.30 -41.81
N VAL A 44 -17.18 -17.60 -40.67
CA VAL A 44 -17.56 -18.17 -39.37
C VAL A 44 -18.88 -17.54 -38.97
N THR A 45 -19.91 -18.39 -38.88
CA THR A 45 -21.23 -18.03 -38.38
C THR A 45 -21.17 -17.67 -36.90
N GLN A 46 -21.79 -16.55 -36.53
CA GLN A 46 -22.12 -16.19 -35.15
C GLN A 46 -20.96 -16.31 -34.14
N GLN A 47 -20.02 -15.38 -34.21
CA GLN A 47 -19.52 -14.82 -32.96
C GLN A 47 -20.68 -14.01 -32.37
N GLU A 48 -21.24 -14.48 -31.25
CA GLU A 48 -22.19 -13.72 -30.47
C GLU A 48 -21.62 -12.34 -30.16
N ASP A 49 -22.50 -11.34 -30.04
CA ASP A 49 -22.15 -9.96 -29.70
C ASP A 49 -21.58 -9.94 -28.27
N ARG A 50 -20.30 -10.29 -28.15
CA ARG A 50 -19.65 -10.66 -26.89
C ARG A 50 -19.56 -9.42 -26.04
N GLN A 51 -20.55 -9.26 -25.16
CA GLN A 51 -20.67 -8.12 -24.24
C GLN A 51 -19.35 -7.97 -23.48
N LEU A 52 -18.53 -7.01 -23.93
CA LEU A 52 -17.19 -6.82 -23.41
C LEU A 52 -17.28 -6.55 -21.92
N THR A 53 -16.52 -7.31 -21.14
CA THR A 53 -16.39 -7.11 -19.69
C THR A 53 -15.85 -5.70 -19.41
N PRO A 54 -15.98 -5.17 -18.17
CA PRO A 54 -15.34 -3.91 -17.80
C PRO A 54 -13.83 -3.93 -18.09
N ILE A 55 -13.14 -5.04 -17.79
CA ILE A 55 -11.71 -5.25 -18.07
C ILE A 55 -11.45 -5.22 -19.59
N ASP A 56 -12.19 -5.98 -20.40
CA ASP A 56 -12.04 -5.97 -21.86
C ASP A 56 -12.27 -4.58 -22.45
N ARG A 57 -13.33 -3.88 -22.02
CA ARG A 57 -13.61 -2.51 -22.49
C ARG A 57 -12.45 -1.58 -22.20
N ARG A 58 -11.92 -1.60 -20.96
CA ARG A 58 -10.78 -0.75 -20.59
C ARG A 58 -9.54 -1.12 -21.40
N TYR A 59 -9.14 -2.39 -21.39
CA TYR A 59 -7.94 -2.88 -22.07
C TYR A 59 -7.96 -2.58 -23.58
N TRP A 60 -9.08 -2.78 -24.27
CA TRP A 60 -9.18 -2.48 -25.71
C TRP A 60 -9.34 -0.98 -26.02
N SER A 61 -9.83 -0.16 -25.08
CA SER A 61 -9.92 1.30 -25.26
C SER A 61 -8.59 2.05 -25.10
N ASP A 62 -7.65 1.51 -24.32
CA ASP A 62 -6.40 2.20 -23.93
C ASP A 62 -5.15 1.55 -24.56
N PRO A 63 -4.53 2.15 -25.60
CA PRO A 63 -3.33 1.60 -26.25
C PRO A 63 -2.08 1.58 -25.35
N GLU A 64 -1.97 2.50 -24.40
CA GLU A 64 -0.78 2.60 -23.53
C GLU A 64 -0.85 1.55 -22.43
N LEU A 65 -2.03 1.33 -21.86
CA LEU A 65 -2.28 0.21 -20.94
C LEU A 65 -1.91 -1.14 -21.56
N ARG A 66 -2.25 -1.37 -22.84
CA ARG A 66 -1.84 -2.59 -23.57
C ARG A 66 -0.33 -2.69 -23.77
N ARG A 67 0.35 -1.55 -23.99
CA ARG A 67 1.81 -1.48 -24.14
C ARG A 67 2.53 -1.78 -22.82
N VAL A 68 1.94 -1.40 -21.69
CA VAL A 68 2.45 -1.65 -20.34
C VAL A 68 2.20 -3.10 -19.92
N LEU A 69 0.94 -3.55 -19.91
CA LEU A 69 0.55 -4.87 -19.41
C LEU A 69 0.95 -6.03 -20.35
N GLY A 70 1.06 -5.79 -21.65
CA GLY A 70 1.19 -6.86 -22.65
C GLY A 70 -0.13 -7.60 -22.89
N PRO A 71 -0.12 -8.71 -23.65
CA PRO A 71 -1.30 -9.53 -23.89
C PRO A 71 -1.78 -10.25 -22.61
N PRO A 72 -3.07 -10.65 -22.56
CA PRO A 72 -3.60 -11.47 -21.47
C PRO A 72 -2.98 -12.87 -21.47
N VAL A 73 -2.68 -13.39 -20.28
CA VAL A 73 -2.10 -14.74 -20.07
C VAL A 73 -3.20 -15.80 -19.95
N ASP A 74 -4.37 -15.41 -19.42
CA ASP A 74 -5.55 -16.27 -19.28
C ASP A 74 -6.84 -15.47 -19.56
N SER A 75 -7.95 -16.20 -19.67
CA SER A 75 -9.31 -15.74 -19.52
C SER A 75 -9.56 -14.97 -18.21
N GLU A 76 -10.51 -14.03 -18.26
CA GLU A 76 -11.00 -13.33 -17.06
C GLU A 76 -11.71 -14.31 -16.13
N GLN A 77 -11.34 -14.25 -14.86
CA GLN A 77 -12.01 -14.95 -13.77
C GLN A 77 -13.05 -14.01 -13.17
N ASP A 78 -14.21 -14.55 -12.81
CA ASP A 78 -15.30 -13.82 -12.16
C ASP A 78 -15.69 -14.56 -10.87
N LEU A 79 -15.54 -13.87 -9.73
CA LEU A 79 -15.87 -14.34 -8.39
C LEU A 79 -17.15 -13.65 -7.86
N GLY A 80 -17.92 -12.99 -8.72
CA GLY A 80 -19.19 -12.33 -8.41
C GLY A 80 -19.03 -10.84 -8.07
N GLU A 81 -18.30 -10.52 -6.99
CA GLU A 81 -18.01 -9.12 -6.62
C GLU A 81 -16.70 -8.60 -7.22
N ILE A 82 -15.79 -9.51 -7.55
CA ILE A 82 -14.47 -9.25 -8.15
C ILE A 82 -14.37 -10.01 -9.47
N SER A 83 -14.07 -9.34 -10.58
CA SER A 83 -13.50 -9.98 -11.76
C SER A 83 -12.04 -9.57 -11.96
N TYR A 84 -11.20 -10.45 -12.49
CA TYR A 84 -9.78 -10.17 -12.68
C TYR A 84 -9.16 -10.94 -13.84
N ARG A 85 -8.05 -10.42 -14.38
CA ARG A 85 -7.28 -11.07 -15.45
C ARG A 85 -5.79 -10.80 -15.29
N GLN A 86 -4.98 -11.83 -15.53
CA GLN A 86 -3.52 -11.72 -15.61
C GLN A 86 -3.08 -11.35 -17.04
N PHE A 87 -2.06 -10.51 -17.14
CA PHE A 87 -1.36 -10.11 -18.35
C PHE A 87 0.14 -10.38 -18.20
N GLU A 88 0.90 -10.37 -19.29
CA GLU A 88 2.34 -10.72 -19.26
C GLU A 88 3.15 -9.93 -18.22
N ASN A 89 2.85 -8.64 -18.04
CA ASN A 89 3.57 -7.73 -17.15
C ASN A 89 2.70 -7.20 -15.99
N GLY A 90 1.55 -7.80 -15.69
CA GLY A 90 0.66 -7.25 -14.67
C GLY A 90 -0.71 -7.90 -14.52
N TRP A 91 -1.59 -7.20 -13.83
CA TRP A 91 -2.96 -7.63 -13.55
C TRP A 91 -3.95 -6.50 -13.81
N MET A 92 -5.18 -6.84 -14.21
CA MET A 92 -6.32 -5.95 -14.07
C MET A 92 -7.37 -6.60 -13.18
N TYR A 93 -7.95 -5.79 -12.29
CA TYR A 93 -9.06 -6.15 -11.40
C TYR A 93 -10.23 -5.21 -11.67
N HIS A 94 -11.44 -5.70 -11.43
CA HIS A 94 -12.66 -4.93 -11.48
C HIS A 94 -13.59 -5.28 -10.32
N THR A 95 -14.09 -4.25 -9.64
CA THR A 95 -15.26 -4.37 -8.77
C THR A 95 -16.29 -3.30 -9.14
N SER A 96 -17.54 -3.50 -8.72
CA SER A 96 -18.59 -2.50 -8.92
C SER A 96 -18.40 -1.20 -8.10
N SER A 97 -17.58 -1.24 -7.04
CA SER A 97 -17.32 -0.11 -6.14
C SER A 97 -16.15 0.76 -6.59
N THR A 98 -15.05 0.15 -7.06
CA THR A 98 -13.82 0.88 -7.44
C THR A 98 -13.71 1.06 -8.95
N GLY A 99 -14.37 0.22 -9.74
CA GLY A 99 -14.20 0.17 -11.19
C GLY A 99 -13.04 -0.73 -11.57
N VAL A 100 -12.39 -0.45 -12.71
CA VAL A 100 -11.29 -1.27 -13.22
C VAL A 100 -9.95 -0.63 -12.85
N HIS A 101 -9.06 -1.38 -12.20
CA HIS A 101 -7.71 -0.94 -11.83
C HIS A 101 -6.63 -1.95 -12.22
N GLU A 102 -5.39 -1.46 -12.39
CA GLU A 102 -4.24 -2.27 -12.82
C GLU A 102 -3.07 -2.22 -11.83
N THR A 103 -2.28 -3.30 -11.82
CA THR A 103 -0.91 -3.30 -11.28
C THR A 103 0.03 -3.82 -12.37
N HIS A 104 1.25 -3.28 -12.46
CA HIS A 104 2.23 -3.75 -13.43
C HIS A 104 3.67 -3.81 -12.89
N GLY A 105 4.55 -4.44 -13.67
CA GLY A 105 5.99 -4.54 -13.40
C GLY A 105 6.31 -5.02 -11.99
N ALA A 106 7.27 -4.35 -11.34
CA ALA A 106 7.74 -4.74 -10.02
C ALA A 106 6.66 -4.63 -8.92
N ILE A 107 5.62 -3.81 -9.10
CA ILE A 107 4.49 -3.75 -8.16
C ILE A 107 3.58 -4.96 -8.36
N ALA A 108 3.30 -5.36 -9.60
CA ALA A 108 2.59 -6.61 -9.89
C ALA A 108 3.35 -7.85 -9.41
N ASP A 109 4.69 -7.87 -9.54
CA ASP A 109 5.54 -8.95 -9.02
C ASP A 109 5.39 -9.06 -7.49
N LYS A 110 5.53 -7.96 -6.76
CA LYS A 110 5.34 -7.95 -5.29
C LYS A 110 3.91 -8.29 -4.89
N TYR A 111 2.91 -7.78 -5.60
CA TYR A 111 1.51 -8.10 -5.36
C TYR A 111 1.24 -9.61 -5.56
N THR A 112 1.91 -10.24 -6.53
CA THR A 112 1.86 -11.70 -6.74
C THR A 112 2.56 -12.45 -5.61
N GLU A 113 3.75 -12.00 -5.19
CA GLU A 113 4.53 -12.58 -4.09
C GLU A 113 3.75 -12.61 -2.76
N VAL A 114 3.00 -11.54 -2.44
CA VAL A 114 2.21 -11.46 -1.20
C VAL A 114 0.85 -12.18 -1.27
N GLY A 115 0.50 -12.81 -2.40
CA GLY A 115 -0.74 -13.59 -2.56
C GLY A 115 -1.90 -12.86 -3.25
N THR A 116 -1.66 -11.70 -3.88
CA THR A 116 -2.63 -10.89 -4.63
C THR A 116 -3.85 -10.46 -3.79
N HIS A 117 -5.04 -10.45 -4.39
CA HIS A 117 -6.29 -10.00 -3.79
C HIS A 117 -6.72 -10.83 -2.57
N TYR A 118 -6.27 -12.08 -2.46
CA TYR A 118 -6.53 -12.93 -1.29
C TYR A 118 -5.88 -12.39 0.00
N THR A 119 -4.82 -11.59 -0.12
CA THR A 119 -4.09 -11.02 1.03
C THR A 119 -4.29 -9.50 1.11
N TYR A 120 -4.05 -8.79 0.00
CA TYR A 120 -4.01 -7.32 -0.04
C TYR A 120 -5.34 -6.67 -0.47
N GLY A 121 -6.35 -7.47 -0.84
CA GLY A 121 -7.55 -6.96 -1.51
C GLY A 121 -7.26 -6.46 -2.93
N VAL A 122 -8.28 -5.96 -3.60
CA VAL A 122 -8.14 -5.45 -4.98
C VAL A 122 -7.43 -4.09 -5.02
N PRO A 123 -6.72 -3.75 -6.11
CA PRO A 123 -6.22 -2.39 -6.32
C PRO A 123 -7.39 -1.39 -6.43
N VAL A 124 -7.22 -0.22 -5.80
CA VAL A 124 -8.16 0.92 -5.84
C VAL A 124 -7.57 2.14 -6.56
N THR A 125 -6.34 1.99 -7.05
CA THR A 125 -5.69 2.89 -8.01
C THR A 125 -5.01 2.05 -9.08
N ASP A 126 -4.74 2.68 -10.22
CA ASP A 126 -3.67 2.21 -11.12
C ASP A 126 -2.29 2.49 -10.50
N GLU A 127 -1.21 2.10 -11.16
CA GLU A 127 0.13 2.51 -10.72
C GLU A 127 0.30 4.03 -10.90
N LEU A 128 0.50 4.73 -9.78
CA LEU A 128 0.69 6.18 -9.74
C LEU A 128 2.15 6.53 -9.45
N SER A 129 2.58 7.73 -9.89
CA SER A 129 3.84 8.31 -9.42
C SER A 129 3.65 8.90 -8.03
N THR A 130 4.61 8.70 -7.14
CA THR A 130 4.62 9.31 -5.81
C THR A 130 4.70 10.85 -5.90
N PRO A 131 4.08 11.60 -4.98
CA PRO A 131 4.19 13.05 -4.86
C PRO A 131 5.62 13.63 -4.93
N ASP A 132 6.62 12.93 -4.38
CA ASP A 132 8.04 13.33 -4.45
C ASP A 132 8.71 13.11 -5.84
N GLY A 133 8.04 12.42 -6.76
CA GLY A 133 8.52 12.06 -8.09
C GLY A 133 9.57 10.94 -8.15
N VAL A 134 9.91 10.30 -7.03
CA VAL A 134 10.99 9.29 -6.93
C VAL A 134 10.52 7.86 -7.21
N GLY A 135 9.31 7.53 -6.77
CA GLY A 135 8.77 6.18 -6.73
C GLY A 135 7.48 5.99 -7.52
N ARG A 136 6.92 4.79 -7.36
CA ARG A 136 5.62 4.36 -7.90
C ARG A 136 4.81 3.69 -6.80
N PHE A 137 3.48 3.72 -6.87
CA PHE A 137 2.66 3.01 -5.91
C PHE A 137 1.28 2.60 -6.46
N ASN A 138 0.70 1.57 -5.83
CA ASN A 138 -0.72 1.27 -5.87
C ASN A 138 -1.29 1.27 -4.44
N TYR A 139 -2.52 1.75 -4.28
CA TYR A 139 -3.34 1.47 -3.10
C TYR A 139 -4.24 0.26 -3.34
N PHE A 140 -4.53 -0.47 -2.27
CA PHE A 140 -5.41 -1.63 -2.28
C PHE A 140 -6.45 -1.53 -1.16
N GLU A 141 -7.62 -2.11 -1.40
CA GLU A 141 -8.75 -2.09 -0.45
C GLU A 141 -8.39 -2.75 0.89
N GLY A 142 -7.51 -3.74 0.86
CA GLY A 142 -7.15 -4.53 2.02
C GLY A 142 -8.02 -5.77 2.20
N THR A 143 -7.87 -6.41 3.35
CA THR A 143 -8.76 -7.49 3.82
C THR A 143 -9.04 -7.30 5.31
N ASP A 144 -10.08 -7.95 5.85
CA ASP A 144 -10.37 -7.96 7.29
C ASP A 144 -9.16 -8.39 8.16
N ALA A 145 -8.22 -9.16 7.58
CA ALA A 145 -7.05 -9.66 8.28
C ALA A 145 -5.92 -8.62 8.44
N ILE A 146 -5.68 -7.79 7.42
CA ILE A 146 -4.54 -6.85 7.40
C ILE A 146 -4.94 -5.37 7.32
N GLY A 147 -6.23 -5.06 7.17
CA GLY A 147 -6.71 -3.70 6.89
C GLY A 147 -6.25 -3.19 5.52
N THR A 148 -6.35 -1.87 5.30
CA THR A 148 -5.92 -1.23 4.05
C THR A 148 -4.43 -1.46 3.76
N ALA A 149 -4.09 -1.61 2.48
CA ALA A 149 -2.71 -1.88 2.06
C ALA A 149 -2.24 -0.96 0.93
N SER A 150 -0.93 -0.85 0.78
CA SER A 150 -0.28 -0.17 -0.34
C SER A 150 0.98 -0.93 -0.75
N ILE A 151 1.37 -0.85 -2.01
CA ILE A 151 2.69 -1.31 -2.47
C ILE A 151 3.39 -0.13 -3.11
N TYR A 152 4.56 0.20 -2.59
CA TYR A 152 5.41 1.28 -3.09
C TYR A 152 6.69 0.69 -3.69
N TRP A 153 7.12 1.22 -4.82
CA TRP A 153 8.36 0.86 -5.50
C TRP A 153 9.30 2.05 -5.62
N THR A 154 10.59 1.81 -5.36
CA THR A 154 11.66 2.68 -5.86
C THR A 154 12.80 1.87 -6.46
N ARG A 155 13.63 2.53 -7.25
CA ARG A 155 14.91 1.98 -7.72
C ARG A 155 15.93 1.64 -6.62
N TYR A 156 15.68 2.02 -5.36
CA TYR A 156 16.59 1.83 -4.23
C TYR A 156 16.11 0.75 -3.26
N THR A 157 14.81 0.64 -3.06
CA THR A 157 14.18 -0.26 -2.07
C THR A 157 13.47 -1.47 -2.71
N GLY A 158 13.32 -1.47 -4.05
CA GLY A 158 12.43 -2.40 -4.74
C GLY A 158 10.97 -2.09 -4.46
N ALA A 159 10.06 -3.01 -4.80
CA ALA A 159 8.67 -2.95 -4.40
C ALA A 159 8.51 -3.52 -2.98
N GLN A 160 7.83 -2.80 -2.10
CA GLN A 160 7.56 -3.21 -0.72
C GLN A 160 6.10 -2.91 -0.38
N GLY A 161 5.41 -3.87 0.23
CA GLY A 161 4.01 -3.71 0.62
C GLY A 161 3.85 -3.31 2.08
N THR A 162 3.13 -2.21 2.36
CA THR A 162 2.75 -1.83 3.73
C THR A 162 1.27 -2.05 3.96
N TRP A 163 0.89 -2.50 5.16
CA TRP A 163 -0.51 -2.73 5.51
C TRP A 163 -0.84 -2.38 6.98
N GLY A 164 -2.14 -2.27 7.26
CA GLY A 164 -2.68 -2.17 8.60
C GLY A 164 -2.16 -0.98 9.41
N PRO A 165 -1.97 -1.14 10.74
CA PRO A 165 -1.54 -0.04 11.61
C PRO A 165 -0.19 0.59 11.22
N VAL A 166 0.70 -0.17 10.57
CA VAL A 166 2.00 0.34 10.08
C VAL A 166 1.83 1.24 8.87
N GLN A 167 0.98 0.85 7.90
CA GLN A 167 0.62 1.71 6.77
C GLN A 167 -0.12 2.96 7.23
N GLN A 168 -1.08 2.81 8.16
CA GLN A 168 -1.85 3.93 8.70
C GLN A 168 -0.94 4.95 9.40
N PHE A 169 -0.05 4.48 10.30
CA PHE A 169 0.93 5.34 10.95
C PHE A 169 1.80 6.07 9.93
N TRP A 170 2.29 5.37 8.90
CA TRP A 170 3.13 5.99 7.87
C TRP A 170 2.37 7.07 7.08
N GLY A 171 1.11 6.83 6.75
CA GLY A 171 0.25 7.81 6.07
C GLY A 171 -0.07 9.04 6.91
N ASP A 172 -0.41 8.84 8.19
CA ASP A 172 -0.64 9.92 9.16
C ASP A 172 0.60 10.81 9.37
N HIS A 173 1.80 10.28 9.11
CA HIS A 173 3.08 10.99 9.22
C HIS A 173 3.69 11.42 7.87
N GLY A 174 2.89 11.44 6.80
CA GLY A 174 3.26 12.09 5.53
C GLY A 174 3.79 11.18 4.42
N TRP A 175 3.58 9.86 4.52
CA TRP A 175 3.99 8.89 3.50
C TRP A 175 5.49 9.00 3.14
N GLU A 176 5.85 8.86 1.87
CA GLU A 176 7.24 8.95 1.40
C GLU A 176 7.87 10.35 1.54
N THR A 177 7.03 11.39 1.67
CA THR A 177 7.48 12.77 1.96
C THR A 177 7.73 13.00 3.45
N GLY A 178 7.27 12.08 4.31
CA GLY A 178 7.43 12.13 5.76
C GLY A 178 8.81 11.71 6.24
N PHE A 179 9.04 11.83 7.56
CA PHE A 179 10.35 11.51 8.16
C PHE A 179 10.78 10.04 8.01
N LEU A 180 9.83 9.13 7.79
CA LEU A 180 10.10 7.72 7.52
C LEU A 180 10.66 7.48 6.11
N SER A 181 10.32 8.33 5.14
CA SER A 181 10.55 8.08 3.71
C SER A 181 9.99 6.71 3.27
N TYR A 182 10.65 6.02 2.34
CA TYR A 182 10.16 4.76 1.75
C TYR A 182 10.32 3.54 2.64
N PRO A 183 9.38 2.56 2.59
CA PRO A 183 9.58 1.24 3.18
C PRO A 183 10.76 0.51 2.52
N THR A 184 11.57 -0.16 3.35
CA THR A 184 12.68 -1.05 2.95
C THR A 184 12.33 -2.53 3.14
N THR A 185 11.25 -2.82 3.86
CA THR A 185 10.66 -4.16 3.96
C THR A 185 9.14 -4.11 3.79
N THR A 186 8.57 -5.20 3.27
CA THR A 186 7.14 -5.47 3.35
C THR A 186 6.73 -5.66 4.82
N THR A 187 5.53 -5.22 5.21
CA THR A 187 5.04 -5.39 6.60
C THR A 187 4.86 -6.87 6.93
N ALA A 188 5.33 -7.27 8.10
CA ALA A 188 5.30 -8.64 8.59
C ALA A 188 4.93 -8.70 10.08
N ASP A 189 4.44 -9.86 10.52
CA ASP A 189 4.22 -10.16 11.94
C ASP A 189 5.55 -10.21 12.71
N THR A 190 5.55 -9.78 13.97
CA THR A 190 6.71 -9.94 14.86
C THR A 190 6.88 -11.41 15.29
N PRO A 191 8.11 -11.97 15.37
CA PRO A 191 8.30 -13.43 15.35
C PRO A 191 7.78 -14.20 16.58
N HIS A 192 7.79 -13.59 17.77
CA HIS A 192 7.48 -14.27 19.04
C HIS A 192 6.43 -13.56 19.90
N LYS A 193 5.97 -12.38 19.49
CA LYS A 193 5.00 -11.54 20.22
C LYS A 193 3.89 -11.07 19.27
N PRO A 194 2.67 -10.79 19.76
CA PRO A 194 1.61 -10.25 18.92
C PRO A 194 1.93 -8.80 18.55
N GLY A 195 2.19 -8.57 17.26
CA GLY A 195 2.57 -7.28 16.73
C GLY A 195 2.96 -7.39 15.26
N VAL A 196 3.14 -6.24 14.61
CA VAL A 196 3.48 -6.15 13.18
C VAL A 196 4.46 -5.00 12.98
N PHE A 197 5.34 -5.10 11.98
CA PHE A 197 6.39 -4.09 11.76
C PHE A 197 6.77 -3.91 10.30
N SER A 198 7.37 -2.75 10.01
CA SER A 198 8.15 -2.51 8.79
C SER A 198 9.39 -1.69 9.09
N HIS A 199 10.44 -1.91 8.30
CA HIS A 199 11.57 -1.01 8.22
C HIS A 199 11.40 -0.02 7.07
N PHE A 200 11.98 1.15 7.26
CA PHE A 200 11.94 2.29 6.34
C PHE A 200 13.34 2.87 6.18
N LEU A 201 13.56 3.64 5.12
CA LEU A 201 14.84 4.27 4.80
C LEU A 201 15.24 5.35 5.83
N GLY A 202 14.25 6.06 6.39
CA GLY A 202 14.45 7.31 7.10
C GLY A 202 14.79 8.45 6.13
N ALA A 203 14.20 9.63 6.32
CA ALA A 203 14.42 10.77 5.44
C ALA A 203 15.87 11.32 5.49
N ASP A 204 16.60 11.05 6.57
CA ASP A 204 18.03 11.34 6.73
C ASP A 204 18.94 10.16 6.32
N GLY A 205 18.36 9.03 5.91
CA GLY A 205 19.08 7.80 5.57
C GLY A 205 19.61 7.00 6.77
N SER A 206 19.29 7.39 8.01
CA SER A 206 19.72 6.67 9.23
C SER A 206 18.93 5.40 9.53
N GLY A 207 17.87 5.12 8.75
CA GLY A 207 16.98 4.00 8.95
C GLY A 207 15.92 4.26 10.01
N ALA A 208 14.69 3.84 9.71
CA ALA A 208 13.57 3.88 10.65
C ALA A 208 12.85 2.53 10.71
N SER A 209 12.11 2.31 11.79
CA SER A 209 11.16 1.21 11.92
C SER A 209 9.85 1.76 12.45
N VAL A 210 8.73 1.22 11.97
CA VAL A 210 7.43 1.35 12.65
C VAL A 210 7.05 -0.03 13.18
N TYR A 211 6.71 -0.09 14.46
CA TYR A 211 6.22 -1.29 15.13
C TYR A 211 4.86 -0.99 15.74
N TRP A 212 3.93 -1.94 15.64
CA TRP A 212 2.65 -1.92 16.32
C TRP A 212 2.48 -3.17 17.20
N SER A 213 1.88 -3.01 18.36
CA SER A 213 1.34 -4.11 19.16
C SER A 213 -0.06 -3.73 19.70
N PRO A 214 -0.91 -4.70 20.10
CA PRO A 214 -2.20 -4.41 20.69
C PRO A 214 -2.14 -3.53 21.96
N ASP A 215 -1.05 -3.66 22.73
CA ASP A 215 -0.89 -2.97 24.02
C ASP A 215 -0.29 -1.56 23.88
N THR A 216 0.51 -1.33 22.82
CA THR A 216 1.25 -0.07 22.64
C THR A 216 0.69 0.83 21.54
N GLY A 217 -0.03 0.29 20.56
CA GLY A 217 -0.27 0.99 19.31
C GLY A 217 0.98 1.10 18.44
N ALA A 218 0.90 1.91 17.37
CA ALA A 218 1.96 2.06 16.38
C ALA A 218 2.93 3.19 16.75
N HIS A 219 4.23 2.89 16.76
CA HIS A 219 5.28 3.84 17.07
C HIS A 219 6.51 3.69 16.17
N SER A 220 7.16 4.82 15.89
CA SER A 220 8.40 4.87 15.11
C SER A 220 9.65 4.96 15.99
N VAL A 221 10.66 4.14 15.68
CA VAL A 221 12.01 4.20 16.27
C VAL A 221 13.02 4.44 15.15
N GLN A 222 13.97 5.37 15.31
CA GLN A 222 14.82 5.87 14.22
C GLN A 222 16.31 5.93 14.61
N GLY A 223 17.18 6.00 13.60
CA GLY A 223 18.61 6.27 13.72
C GLY A 223 19.33 5.45 14.80
N THR A 224 20.23 6.08 15.54
CA THR A 224 21.04 5.38 16.55
C THR A 224 20.22 4.80 17.72
N ILE A 225 19.03 5.35 18.01
CA ILE A 225 18.11 4.74 18.98
C ILE A 225 17.59 3.39 18.46
N ARG A 226 17.22 3.33 17.18
CA ARG A 226 16.83 2.09 16.50
C ARG A 226 17.98 1.10 16.43
N GLU A 227 19.19 1.55 16.17
CA GLU A 227 20.40 0.70 16.13
C GLU A 227 20.73 0.07 17.48
N GLU A 228 20.61 0.82 18.58
CA GLU A 228 20.77 0.29 19.95
C GLU A 228 19.67 -0.72 20.29
N TRP A 229 18.41 -0.41 19.98
CA TRP A 229 17.28 -1.33 20.21
C TRP A 229 17.43 -2.62 19.39
N ALA A 230 17.90 -2.53 18.14
CA ALA A 230 18.21 -3.67 17.28
C ALA A 230 19.29 -4.58 17.89
N GLN A 231 20.38 -3.99 18.40
CA GLN A 231 21.48 -4.72 19.06
C GLN A 231 21.03 -5.43 20.34
N LEU A 232 20.01 -4.89 21.03
CA LEU A 232 19.41 -5.51 22.21
C LEU A 232 18.41 -6.64 21.88
N GLY A 233 18.06 -6.82 20.60
CA GLY A 233 17.09 -7.84 20.14
C GLY A 233 15.68 -7.31 19.89
N TRP A 234 15.52 -6.05 19.50
CA TRP A 234 14.23 -5.45 19.09
C TRP A 234 13.12 -5.62 20.14
N GLU A 235 11.90 -5.92 19.71
CA GLU A 235 10.73 -6.14 20.56
C GLU A 235 10.90 -7.35 21.49
N ASP A 236 11.75 -8.32 21.15
CA ASP A 236 12.09 -9.48 21.99
C ASP A 236 13.06 -9.15 23.13
N SER A 237 13.73 -8.01 23.05
CA SER A 237 14.59 -7.50 24.12
C SER A 237 13.81 -7.23 25.42
N TRP A 238 14.56 -6.95 26.49
CA TRP A 238 13.98 -6.54 27.77
C TRP A 238 13.27 -5.17 27.72
N LEU A 239 13.45 -4.38 26.65
CA LEU A 239 12.70 -3.14 26.44
C LEU A 239 11.27 -3.42 25.96
N GLY A 240 11.04 -4.50 25.23
CA GLY A 240 9.73 -4.76 24.61
C GLY A 240 9.45 -3.85 23.41
N PHE A 241 8.16 -3.68 23.10
CA PHE A 241 7.71 -2.76 22.05
C PHE A 241 7.91 -1.28 22.45
N PRO A 242 8.09 -0.38 21.46
CA PRO A 242 8.07 1.06 21.71
C PRO A 242 6.69 1.51 22.22
N THR A 243 6.69 2.48 23.14
CA THR A 243 5.50 3.14 23.71
C THR A 243 5.48 4.65 23.42
N SER A 244 6.49 5.15 22.71
CA SER A 244 6.50 6.49 22.14
C SER A 244 7.20 6.51 20.79
N ASN A 245 6.89 7.51 19.97
CA ASN A 245 7.82 7.95 18.94
C ASN A 245 9.06 8.58 19.60
N GLU A 246 10.13 8.81 18.85
CA GLU A 246 11.27 9.60 19.31
C GLU A 246 10.88 11.06 19.59
N TYR A 247 11.31 11.60 20.74
CA TYR A 247 11.07 12.99 21.14
C TYR A 247 12.34 13.66 21.69
N ASP A 248 12.35 15.00 21.64
CA ASP A 248 13.50 15.80 22.09
C ASP A 248 13.60 15.85 23.63
N ILE A 249 14.83 15.74 24.12
CA ILE A 249 15.20 15.94 25.53
C ILE A 249 16.41 16.88 25.65
N PRO A 250 16.68 17.50 26.81
CA PRO A 250 17.90 18.30 26.99
C PRO A 250 19.16 17.48 26.68
N GLY A 251 19.89 17.88 25.63
CA GLY A 251 21.11 17.22 25.18
C GLY A 251 20.93 16.11 24.13
N GLY A 252 19.72 15.85 23.64
CA GLY A 252 19.50 14.89 22.55
C GLY A 252 18.05 14.44 22.42
N LYS A 253 17.83 13.12 22.27
CA LYS A 253 16.53 12.53 21.97
C LYS A 253 16.26 11.28 22.79
N ARG A 254 15.00 10.84 22.88
CA ARG A 254 14.57 9.66 23.63
C ARG A 254 13.41 8.95 22.93
N SER A 255 13.40 7.62 22.99
CA SER A 255 12.22 6.78 22.75
C SER A 255 11.94 5.93 23.99
N ASP A 256 10.65 5.85 24.35
CA ASP A 256 10.16 4.99 25.42
C ASP A 256 9.70 3.64 24.88
N PHE A 257 9.86 2.61 25.71
CA PHE A 257 9.47 1.23 25.46
C PHE A 257 8.75 0.68 26.70
N GLN A 258 8.17 -0.52 26.60
CA GLN A 258 7.45 -1.17 27.71
C GLN A 258 8.30 -1.36 28.98
N GLY A 259 9.56 -1.77 28.84
CA GLY A 259 10.47 -2.10 29.95
C GLY A 259 11.52 -1.04 30.29
N GLY A 260 11.52 0.09 29.59
CA GLY A 260 12.53 1.14 29.77
C GLY A 260 12.51 2.17 28.66
N PHE A 261 13.65 2.82 28.44
CA PHE A 261 13.81 3.87 27.42
C PHE A 261 15.24 3.90 26.88
N ILE A 262 15.42 4.41 25.67
CA ILE A 262 16.75 4.67 25.10
C ILE A 262 16.91 6.17 24.92
N THR A 263 18.04 6.73 25.38
CA THR A 263 18.42 8.12 25.13
C THR A 263 19.57 8.19 24.14
N TRP A 264 19.46 9.06 23.14
CA TRP A 264 20.56 9.48 22.28
C TRP A 264 21.13 10.83 22.73
N ASN A 265 22.46 10.96 22.77
CA ASN A 265 23.17 12.18 23.14
C ASN A 265 23.74 12.88 21.90
N ALA A 266 23.26 14.09 21.62
CA ALA A 266 23.61 14.85 20.41
C ALA A 266 25.07 15.32 20.35
N SER A 267 25.77 15.36 21.49
CA SER A 267 27.18 15.77 21.56
C SER A 267 28.17 14.64 21.32
N THR A 268 27.75 13.38 21.53
CA THR A 268 28.59 12.19 21.35
C THR A 268 28.12 11.27 20.23
N GLY A 269 26.87 11.41 19.77
CA GLY A 269 26.24 10.49 18.83
C GLY A 269 25.83 9.15 19.44
N ILE A 270 26.00 8.95 20.75
CA ILE A 270 25.80 7.65 21.42
C ILE A 270 24.36 7.52 21.90
N ALA A 271 23.73 6.37 21.59
CA ALA A 271 22.50 5.92 22.24
C ALA A 271 22.81 5.03 23.46
N THR A 272 21.93 4.98 24.45
CA THR A 272 22.09 4.16 25.65
C THR A 272 20.73 3.76 26.20
N ALA A 273 20.53 2.47 26.43
CA ALA A 273 19.32 1.91 27.02
C ALA A 273 19.31 1.96 28.56
N HIS A 274 18.16 2.30 29.13
CA HIS A 274 17.90 2.41 30.56
C HIS A 274 16.66 1.60 30.93
N ARG A 275 16.72 0.87 32.04
CA ARG A 275 15.54 0.19 32.62
C ARG A 275 14.73 1.18 33.45
N TYR A 276 13.41 1.03 33.48
CA TYR A 276 12.64 1.61 34.57
C TYR A 276 13.05 0.96 35.89
N SER A 277 13.15 1.76 36.95
CA SER A 277 13.37 1.25 38.29
C SER A 277 12.19 0.37 38.72
N SER A 278 12.47 -0.78 39.31
CA SER A 278 11.45 -1.51 40.07
C SER A 278 11.09 -0.71 41.33
N GLU A 279 9.80 -0.42 41.52
CA GLU A 279 9.25 0.00 42.82
C GLU A 279 9.31 -1.13 43.86
#